data_AF-A0A7H1QDL4-F1
#
_entry.id   AF-A0A7H1QDL4-F1
#
_cell.length_a   1.000
_cell.length_b   1.000
_cell.length_c   1.000
_cell.angle_alpha   90.00
_cell.angle_beta   90.00
_cell.angle_gamma   90.00
#
_symmetry.space_group_name_H-M   'P 1'
#
loop_
_entity.id
_entity.type
_entity.pdbx_description
1 polymer ?
#
loop_
_entity_poly.entity_id
_entity_poly.type
_entity_poly.pdbx_seq_one_letter_code
_entity_poly.pdbx_strand_id
1 'polypeptide(L)'
;MTITDWPRTAAEPDPETDAPAAVSGTPQLVSRTPGTVSETPEFVSETESGTGTDTSTAKLTGTQKWTTGAIVIAALALAGIGLYLSFEHVAEFAFKELRFGSLGKGQLFAVGVDVGIMVMIAVDLLMAWLKRPISWIRYPVWLLTAATVVLNAASGAPEGAWKLLDYVAAGAHGVVPVLFITVVELGRDAIDRVVRPEQAERDSIPLLRWVLAPVATARIFRRMRLWGVTSYPEMIRRDQQLIAYEQWLKRKYKGDISQASEDELLPMKMAPYGYTVDQALAMPDEQEQAAQERAEEAERRRLDAETRSEVAKAESEAERLRAKGKVEAVRAEVDGQTGQARAHARAQVSAAERAAALEQEALDQAVIAEARAREAEAERKEAQEREAKAEADLRAAELERQAAEKRKEAAEADRVAAAEAQAIETQKVAEAREAAAEANRRAAETERTAAETRRATAEADRKKAEEERLAKVALADAARAEKEAAEAERAAAETRRAAAEIEQRAVEAEDVAKLKPRERAVRRVARMIFAAGGDADRLPLADIQHELAVTSPGTASEYRQEAAELLAGGYRP
;
A
#
# COMPACT_ATOMS: atom_id res chain seq x y z
N MET A 1 -62.26 5.03 -12.98
CA MET A 1 -62.92 5.98 -12.07
C MET A 1 -62.28 5.76 -10.70
N THR A 2 -61.60 6.67 -10.02
CA THR A 2 -61.29 8.12 -10.12
C THR A 2 -60.10 8.29 -9.14
N ILE A 3 -58.90 8.67 -9.58
CA ILE A 3 -58.29 10.00 -9.41
C ILE A 3 -59.00 10.88 -8.36
N THR A 4 -58.37 11.07 -7.20
CA THR A 4 -57.97 12.38 -6.60
C THR A 4 -57.48 12.15 -5.17
N ASP A 5 -56.24 12.50 -4.87
CA ASP A 5 -55.94 13.34 -3.70
C ASP A 5 -54.52 13.91 -3.77
N TRP A 6 -54.45 15.23 -3.65
CA TRP A 6 -53.24 16.07 -3.50
C TRP A 6 -53.30 16.73 -2.10
N PRO A 7 -52.18 17.29 -1.58
CA PRO A 7 -51.80 17.23 -0.18
C PRO A 7 -52.32 18.38 0.70
N ARG A 8 -52.31 18.13 2.02
CA ARG A 8 -52.65 19.09 3.07
C ARG A 8 -51.58 20.16 3.25
N THR A 9 -52.05 21.41 3.30
CA THR A 9 -51.32 22.64 3.60
C THR A 9 -51.24 22.92 5.10
N ALA A 10 -50.26 23.76 5.45
CA ALA A 10 -49.87 24.40 6.71
C ALA A 10 -50.94 24.60 7.82
N ALA A 11 -50.50 24.43 9.06
CA ALA A 11 -51.15 24.96 10.26
C ALA A 11 -50.41 26.22 10.74
N GLU A 12 -51.18 27.29 10.96
CA GLU A 12 -50.77 28.56 11.58
C GLU A 12 -50.73 28.47 13.13
N PRO A 13 -50.05 29.43 13.80
CA PRO A 13 -49.74 29.38 15.23
C PRO A 13 -50.80 30.06 16.12
N ASP A 14 -50.95 29.58 17.35
CA ASP A 14 -51.80 30.21 18.38
C ASP A 14 -50.98 31.24 19.21
N PRO A 15 -51.53 32.41 19.57
CA PRO A 15 -50.79 33.51 20.18
C PRO A 15 -51.19 33.71 21.64
N GLU A 16 -50.26 33.61 22.59
CA GLU A 16 -50.38 34.40 23.83
C GLU A 16 -49.04 34.96 24.27
N THR A 17 -49.15 36.22 24.65
CA THR A 17 -48.13 37.23 24.89
C THR A 17 -47.69 37.19 26.34
N ASP A 18 -46.39 37.33 26.60
CA ASP A 18 -45.91 38.17 27.70
C ASP A 18 -44.43 38.54 27.48
N ALA A 19 -44.14 39.84 27.60
CA ALA A 19 -42.81 40.44 27.58
C ALA A 19 -42.79 41.58 28.63
N PRO A 20 -41.62 42.11 29.03
CA PRO A 20 -40.42 41.42 29.50
C PRO A 20 -39.98 41.96 30.88
N ALA A 21 -39.18 41.18 31.63
CA ALA A 21 -38.40 41.69 32.76
C ALA A 21 -36.91 41.62 32.42
N ALA A 22 -36.24 42.77 32.50
CA ALA A 22 -34.82 42.97 32.20
C ALA A 22 -33.92 42.47 33.34
N VAL A 23 -32.86 41.70 33.02
CA VAL A 23 -31.63 41.67 33.83
C VAL A 23 -30.43 41.41 32.90
N SER A 24 -29.48 42.36 32.92
CA SER A 24 -28.18 42.28 32.27
C SER A 24 -27.31 41.16 32.84
N GLY A 25 -26.70 40.36 31.96
CA GLY A 25 -25.64 39.42 32.29
C GLY A 25 -24.98 38.91 31.02
N THR A 26 -23.72 39.29 30.80
CA THR A 26 -22.86 38.87 29.69
C THR A 26 -22.75 37.34 29.59
N PRO A 27 -23.04 36.70 28.44
CA PRO A 27 -22.89 35.26 28.28
C PRO A 27 -21.47 34.87 27.85
N GLN A 28 -20.89 33.97 28.63
CA GLN A 28 -19.70 33.19 28.33
C GLN A 28 -20.08 32.12 27.28
N LEU A 29 -19.48 32.17 26.09
CA LEU A 29 -19.76 31.25 25.00
C LEU A 29 -18.98 29.94 25.19
N VAL A 30 -19.71 28.90 25.60
CA VAL A 30 -19.29 27.50 25.54
C VAL A 30 -19.76 26.95 24.18
N SER A 31 -18.88 26.91 23.19
CA SER A 31 -19.16 26.25 21.92
C SER A 31 -18.97 24.74 22.07
N ARG A 32 -20.09 24.02 22.20
CA ARG A 32 -20.18 22.59 21.85
C ARG A 32 -20.45 22.47 20.35
N THR A 33 -19.52 21.85 19.63
CA THR A 33 -19.69 21.47 18.23
C THR A 33 -20.47 20.15 18.13
N PRO A 34 -21.50 20.02 17.29
CA PRO A 34 -22.04 18.73 16.88
C PRO A 34 -21.19 18.13 15.75
N GLY A 35 -21.07 16.80 15.75
CA GLY A 35 -20.22 16.06 14.83
C GLY A 35 -20.75 15.96 13.40
N THR A 36 -19.79 15.90 12.48
CA THR A 36 -19.89 15.52 11.06
C THR A 36 -18.69 14.61 10.80
N VAL A 37 -18.85 13.29 10.71
CA VAL A 37 -19.05 12.50 9.48
C VAL A 37 -17.99 12.78 8.41
N SER A 38 -17.22 11.72 8.12
CA SER A 38 -16.20 11.48 7.08
C SER A 38 -16.24 12.34 5.81
N GLU A 39 -15.06 12.71 5.30
CA GLU A 39 -14.53 12.22 4.03
C GLU A 39 -13.06 12.65 3.76
N THR A 40 -12.25 11.66 3.38
CA THR A 40 -11.08 11.60 2.46
C THR A 40 -10.03 12.72 2.34
N PRO A 41 -8.71 12.39 2.26
CA PRO A 41 -7.63 13.37 2.07
C PRO A 41 -7.46 13.77 0.60
N GLU A 42 -7.28 15.07 0.37
CA GLU A 42 -6.96 15.66 -0.92
C GLU A 42 -5.43 15.74 -1.10
N PHE A 43 -4.93 15.04 -2.12
CA PHE A 43 -3.55 15.08 -2.57
C PHE A 43 -3.28 16.40 -3.28
N VAL A 44 -2.37 17.22 -2.75
CA VAL A 44 -1.73 18.33 -3.46
C VAL A 44 -0.41 17.83 -4.03
N SER A 45 -0.24 18.04 -5.33
CA SER A 45 0.92 17.68 -6.13
C SER A 45 2.10 18.61 -5.82
N GLU A 46 3.22 18.05 -5.37
CA GLU A 46 4.52 18.72 -5.35
C GLU A 46 5.20 18.54 -6.71
N THR A 47 5.43 19.65 -7.40
CA THR A 47 6.49 19.76 -8.42
C THR A 47 7.77 20.12 -7.70
N GLU A 48 8.61 19.12 -7.40
CA GLU A 48 9.98 19.34 -6.93
C GLU A 48 10.98 19.18 -8.09
N SER A 49 11.61 20.30 -8.42
CA SER A 49 12.79 20.41 -9.26
C SER A 49 14.02 19.94 -8.48
N GLY A 50 14.52 18.75 -8.85
CA GLY A 50 15.93 18.39 -8.88
C GLY A 50 16.83 18.77 -7.71
N THR A 51 17.01 17.82 -6.79
CA THR A 51 18.34 17.31 -6.39
C THR A 51 18.17 15.86 -5.93
N GLY A 52 19.11 14.99 -6.31
CA GLY A 52 18.92 13.55 -6.35
C GLY A 52 18.44 12.91 -5.04
N THR A 53 17.33 12.17 -5.14
CA THR A 53 16.93 11.19 -4.15
C THR A 53 17.87 9.99 -4.24
N ASP A 54 18.85 9.91 -3.34
CA ASP A 54 19.41 8.62 -2.94
C ASP A 54 18.29 7.84 -2.25
N THR A 55 17.58 7.02 -3.01
CA THR A 55 16.65 6.01 -2.51
C THR A 55 17.45 5.01 -1.69
N SER A 56 17.61 5.30 -0.41
CA SER A 56 18.18 4.36 0.55
C SER A 56 17.32 3.10 0.52
N THR A 57 17.85 2.05 -0.11
CA THR A 57 17.25 0.73 -0.11
C THR A 57 17.27 0.27 1.34
N ALA A 58 16.15 0.42 2.04
CA ALA A 58 16.03 0.07 3.45
C ALA A 58 16.49 -1.39 3.63
N LYS A 59 17.70 -1.57 4.17
CA LYS A 59 18.26 -2.90 4.41
C LYS A 59 17.47 -3.54 5.53
N LEU A 60 16.92 -4.74 5.28
CA LEU A 60 16.16 -5.50 6.27
C LEU A 60 16.97 -5.62 7.57
N THR A 61 16.33 -5.30 8.70
CA THR A 61 16.93 -5.45 10.03
C THR A 61 17.20 -6.93 10.33
N GLY A 62 18.10 -7.23 11.27
CA GLY A 62 18.44 -8.63 11.63
C GLY A 62 17.21 -9.46 12.01
N THR A 63 16.27 -8.86 12.74
CA THR A 63 14.99 -9.45 13.10
C THR A 63 14.13 -9.74 11.88
N GLN A 64 14.02 -8.79 10.94
CA GLN A 64 13.26 -8.98 9.70
C GLN A 64 13.83 -10.12 8.86
N LYS A 65 15.16 -10.27 8.77
CA LYS A 65 15.78 -11.40 8.05
C LYS A 65 15.45 -12.74 8.68
N TRP A 66 15.48 -12.83 10.02
CA TRP A 66 15.12 -14.06 10.73
C TRP A 66 13.63 -14.39 10.57
N THR A 67 12.75 -13.40 10.69
CA THR A 67 11.31 -13.55 10.45
C THR A 67 11.02 -14.00 9.02
N THR A 68 11.65 -13.38 8.01
CA THR A 68 11.51 -13.82 6.61
C THR A 68 11.98 -15.25 6.43
N GLY A 69 13.13 -15.63 7.02
CA GLY A 69 13.61 -17.00 6.99
C GLY A 69 12.63 -17.99 7.63
N ALA A 70 12.06 -17.65 8.78
CA ALA A 70 11.05 -18.46 9.46
C ALA A 70 9.76 -18.61 8.63
N ILE A 71 9.30 -17.53 7.97
CA ILE A 71 8.14 -17.56 7.07
C ILE A 71 8.40 -18.48 5.87
N VAL A 72 9.59 -18.41 5.26
CA VAL A 72 9.96 -19.29 4.15
C VAL A 72 9.99 -20.76 4.59
N ILE A 73 10.54 -21.06 5.77
CA ILE A 73 10.56 -22.43 6.31
C ILE A 73 9.13 -22.93 6.58
N ALA A 74 8.28 -22.10 7.18
CA ALA A 74 6.88 -22.44 7.43
C ALA A 74 6.11 -22.66 6.12
N ALA A 75 6.36 -21.84 5.09
CA ALA A 75 5.79 -21.99 3.76
C ALA A 75 6.20 -23.30 3.09
N LEU A 76 7.49 -23.68 3.17
CA LEU A 76 8.00 -24.95 2.65
C LEU A 76 7.42 -26.15 3.40
N ALA A 77 7.26 -26.06 4.72
CA ALA A 77 6.60 -27.09 5.51
C ALA A 77 5.12 -27.23 5.14
N LEU A 78 4.41 -26.12 4.97
CA LEU A 78 3.00 -26.11 4.55
C LEU A 78 2.84 -26.66 3.12
N ALA A 79 3.76 -26.33 2.22
CA ALA A 79 3.82 -26.91 0.88
C ALA A 79 4.02 -28.44 0.95
N GLY A 80 4.97 -28.91 1.78
CA GLY A 80 5.22 -30.34 1.96
C GLY A 80 4.03 -31.10 2.55
N ILE A 81 3.35 -30.51 3.54
CA ILE A 81 2.12 -31.07 4.13
C ILE A 81 0.99 -31.10 3.09
N GLY A 82 0.77 -30.01 2.36
CA GLY A 82 -0.26 -29.93 1.33
C GLY A 82 -0.05 -30.94 0.21
N LEU A 83 1.20 -31.09 -0.23
CA LEU A 83 1.61 -32.09 -1.21
C LEU A 83 1.33 -33.51 -0.71
N TYR A 84 1.70 -33.81 0.55
CA TYR A 84 1.44 -35.11 1.17
C TYR A 84 -0.06 -35.45 1.28
N LEU A 85 -0.89 -34.52 1.75
CA LEU A 85 -2.34 -34.73 1.87
C LEU A 85 -3.02 -34.80 0.51
N SER A 86 -2.62 -33.94 -0.45
CA SER A 86 -3.18 -33.91 -1.81
C SER A 86 -2.91 -35.21 -2.57
N PHE A 87 -1.75 -35.85 -2.35
CA PHE A 87 -1.37 -37.06 -3.09
C PHE A 87 -2.32 -38.24 -2.90
N GLU A 88 -2.73 -38.54 -1.66
CA GLU A 88 -3.64 -39.68 -1.44
C GLU A 88 -5.00 -39.44 -2.10
N HIS A 89 -5.48 -38.19 -2.07
CA HIS A 89 -6.83 -37.83 -2.49
C HIS A 89 -6.93 -37.71 -4.01
N VAL A 90 -5.96 -37.04 -4.64
CA VAL A 90 -5.86 -36.94 -6.09
C VAL A 90 -5.57 -38.31 -6.72
N ALA A 91 -4.78 -39.17 -6.06
CA ALA A 91 -4.51 -40.52 -6.54
C ALA A 91 -5.74 -41.43 -6.48
N GLU A 92 -6.52 -41.37 -5.39
CA GLU A 92 -7.78 -42.10 -5.30
C GLU A 92 -8.79 -41.62 -6.34
N PHE A 93 -8.91 -40.31 -6.54
CA PHE A 93 -9.79 -39.75 -7.57
C PHE A 93 -9.35 -40.15 -8.98
N ALA A 94 -8.05 -40.08 -9.28
CA ALA A 94 -7.53 -40.52 -10.57
C ALA A 94 -7.77 -42.02 -10.83
N PHE A 95 -7.71 -42.83 -9.78
CA PHE A 95 -8.00 -44.26 -9.87
C PHE A 95 -9.51 -44.53 -10.03
N LYS A 96 -10.36 -43.93 -9.20
CA LYS A 96 -11.81 -44.19 -9.13
C LYS A 96 -12.57 -43.53 -10.29
N GLU A 97 -12.31 -42.25 -10.56
CA GLU A 97 -13.08 -41.42 -11.49
C GLU A 97 -12.42 -41.29 -12.87
N LEU A 98 -11.10 -41.12 -12.93
CA LEU A 98 -10.36 -41.03 -14.20
C LEU A 98 -9.96 -42.40 -14.78
N ARG A 99 -10.36 -43.50 -14.12
CA ARG A 99 -10.18 -44.89 -14.54
C ARG A 99 -8.73 -45.28 -14.83
N PHE A 100 -7.77 -44.70 -14.11
CA PHE A 100 -6.37 -45.12 -14.22
C PHE A 100 -6.22 -46.59 -13.80
N GLY A 101 -5.49 -47.38 -14.59
CA GLY A 101 -5.47 -48.84 -14.43
C GLY A 101 -4.84 -49.39 -13.15
N SER A 102 -4.29 -48.55 -12.26
CA SER A 102 -3.88 -48.91 -10.91
C SER A 102 -3.76 -47.67 -10.03
N LEU A 103 -3.90 -47.85 -8.71
CA LEU A 103 -3.69 -46.78 -7.72
C LEU A 103 -2.28 -46.17 -7.84
N GLY A 104 -1.26 -46.99 -8.14
CA GLY A 104 0.11 -46.51 -8.37
C GLY A 104 0.25 -45.59 -9.59
N LYS A 105 -0.55 -45.77 -10.65
CA LYS A 105 -0.58 -44.84 -11.79
C LYS A 105 -1.28 -43.53 -11.43
N GLY A 106 -2.32 -43.58 -10.59
CA GLY A 106 -2.96 -42.39 -10.01
C GLY A 106 -2.01 -41.58 -9.13
N GLN A 107 -1.22 -42.26 -8.29
CA GLN A 107 -0.16 -41.64 -7.49
C GLN A 107 0.90 -40.97 -8.36
N LEU A 108 1.37 -41.65 -9.41
CA LEU A 108 2.36 -41.09 -10.33
C LEU A 108 1.85 -39.85 -11.07
N PHE A 109 0.57 -39.84 -11.44
CA PHE A 109 -0.09 -38.70 -12.07
C PHE A 109 -0.18 -37.50 -11.11
N ALA A 110 -0.63 -37.72 -9.87
CA ALA A 110 -0.70 -36.68 -8.84
C ALA A 110 0.69 -36.07 -8.56
N VAL A 111 1.72 -36.92 -8.40
CA VAL A 111 3.12 -36.49 -8.28
C VAL A 111 3.58 -35.70 -9.49
N GLY A 112 3.26 -36.14 -10.70
CA GLY A 112 3.62 -35.43 -11.93
C GLY A 112 3.03 -34.02 -12.03
N VAL A 113 1.76 -33.85 -11.66
CA VAL A 113 1.08 -32.55 -11.67
C VAL A 113 1.70 -31.60 -10.65
N ASP A 114 1.87 -32.03 -9.41
CA ASP A 114 2.41 -31.16 -8.35
C ASP A 114 3.89 -30.83 -8.55
N VAL A 115 4.70 -31.78 -9.03
CA VAL A 115 6.10 -31.50 -9.44
C VAL A 115 6.12 -30.52 -10.61
N GLY A 116 5.22 -30.66 -11.58
CA GLY A 116 5.07 -29.72 -12.69
C GLY A 116 4.77 -28.30 -12.20
N ILE A 117 3.80 -28.15 -11.28
CA ILE A 117 3.48 -26.88 -10.61
C ILE A 117 4.72 -26.31 -9.91
N MET A 118 5.43 -27.13 -9.12
CA MET A 118 6.61 -26.71 -8.36
C MET A 118 7.74 -26.21 -9.26
N VAL A 119 8.00 -26.91 -10.38
CA VAL A 119 9.02 -26.52 -11.36
C VAL A 119 8.63 -25.20 -12.05
N MET A 120 7.38 -25.04 -12.47
CA MET A 120 6.92 -23.79 -13.10
C MET A 120 7.00 -22.60 -12.13
N ILE A 121 6.62 -22.79 -10.86
CA ILE A 121 6.76 -21.79 -9.81
C ILE A 121 8.24 -21.45 -9.59
N ALA A 122 9.12 -22.45 -9.50
CA ALA A 122 10.55 -22.21 -9.32
C ALA A 122 11.17 -21.43 -10.48
N VAL A 123 10.81 -21.77 -11.73
CA VAL A 123 11.21 -21.02 -12.92
C VAL A 123 10.65 -19.61 -12.86
N ASP A 124 9.38 -19.42 -12.49
CA ASP A 124 8.76 -18.11 -12.42
C ASP A 124 9.46 -17.22 -11.37
N LEU A 125 9.72 -17.73 -10.16
CA LEU A 125 10.46 -17.02 -9.10
C LEU A 125 11.90 -16.69 -9.53
N LEU A 126 12.59 -17.64 -10.17
CA LEU A 126 13.93 -17.40 -10.72
C LEU A 126 13.91 -16.27 -11.75
N MET A 127 12.92 -16.27 -12.64
CA MET A 127 12.77 -15.25 -13.67
C MET A 127 12.41 -13.87 -13.09
N ALA A 128 11.61 -13.81 -12.02
CA ALA A 128 11.41 -12.58 -11.24
C ALA A 128 12.73 -12.08 -10.64
N TRP A 129 13.52 -12.97 -10.03
CA TRP A 129 14.84 -12.64 -9.47
C TRP A 129 15.81 -12.13 -10.53
N LEU A 130 15.79 -12.70 -11.73
CA LEU A 130 16.63 -12.31 -12.87
C LEU A 130 16.16 -11.04 -13.58
N LYS A 131 15.23 -10.26 -13.01
CA LYS A 131 14.66 -9.06 -13.64
C LYS A 131 13.93 -9.33 -14.97
N ARG A 132 13.45 -10.55 -15.23
CA ARG A 132 12.75 -10.93 -16.48
C ARG A 132 11.47 -11.74 -16.20
N PRO A 133 10.42 -11.13 -15.60
CA PRO A 133 9.28 -11.88 -15.10
C PRO A 133 8.43 -12.38 -16.27
N ILE A 134 8.18 -13.67 -16.33
CA ILE A 134 7.40 -14.28 -17.40
C ILE A 134 5.95 -14.41 -16.93
N SER A 135 5.16 -13.35 -17.16
CA SER A 135 3.78 -13.29 -16.64
C SER A 135 2.86 -14.39 -17.16
N TRP A 136 3.16 -15.01 -18.31
CA TRP A 136 2.30 -16.06 -18.88
C TRP A 136 2.44 -17.41 -18.19
N ILE A 137 3.56 -17.73 -17.52
CA ILE A 137 3.76 -18.99 -16.77
C ILE A 137 2.72 -19.15 -15.65
N ARG A 138 2.19 -18.03 -15.18
CA ARG A 138 1.15 -17.99 -14.15
C ARG A 138 -0.15 -18.64 -14.59
N TYR A 139 -0.56 -18.48 -15.84
CA TYR A 139 -1.84 -19.02 -16.32
C TYR A 139 -1.91 -20.55 -16.23
N PRO A 140 -0.92 -21.34 -16.70
CA PRO A 140 -0.94 -22.79 -16.50
C PRO A 140 -0.78 -23.18 -15.03
N VAL A 141 -0.01 -22.45 -14.22
CA VAL A 141 0.09 -22.71 -12.77
C VAL A 141 -1.25 -22.50 -12.08
N TRP A 142 -1.95 -21.39 -12.34
CA TRP A 142 -3.28 -21.11 -11.79
C TRP A 142 -4.32 -22.13 -12.28
N LEU A 143 -4.26 -22.52 -13.55
CA LEU A 143 -5.15 -23.54 -14.09
C LEU A 143 -4.95 -24.90 -13.40
N LEU A 144 -3.70 -25.35 -13.27
CA LEU A 144 -3.38 -26.63 -12.63
C LEU A 144 -3.68 -26.58 -11.13
N THR A 145 -3.38 -25.47 -10.44
CA THR A 145 -3.73 -25.29 -9.03
C THR A 145 -5.24 -25.29 -8.84
N ALA A 146 -6.01 -24.59 -9.69
CA ALA A 146 -7.47 -24.60 -9.64
C ALA A 146 -8.01 -26.02 -9.86
N ALA A 147 -7.44 -26.79 -10.80
CA ALA A 147 -7.78 -28.19 -10.97
C ALA A 147 -7.47 -28.99 -9.69
N THR A 148 -6.30 -28.84 -9.08
CA THR A 148 -5.93 -29.49 -7.81
C THR A 148 -6.88 -29.11 -6.67
N VAL A 149 -7.33 -27.85 -6.58
CA VAL A 149 -8.33 -27.40 -5.59
C VAL A 149 -9.67 -28.08 -5.83
N VAL A 150 -10.14 -28.12 -7.08
CA VAL A 150 -11.41 -28.77 -7.44
C VAL A 150 -11.36 -30.27 -7.14
N LEU A 151 -10.27 -30.95 -7.48
CA LEU A 151 -10.08 -32.38 -7.22
C LEU A 151 -10.02 -32.68 -5.72
N ASN A 152 -9.30 -31.88 -4.94
CA ASN A 152 -9.25 -32.03 -3.48
C ASN A 152 -10.61 -31.72 -2.84
N ALA A 153 -11.31 -30.68 -3.29
CA ALA A 153 -12.65 -30.38 -2.79
C ALA A 153 -13.68 -31.47 -3.17
N ALA A 154 -13.58 -32.01 -4.39
CA ALA A 154 -14.45 -33.08 -4.87
C ALA A 154 -14.24 -34.40 -4.12
N SER A 155 -13.04 -34.65 -3.57
CA SER A 155 -12.81 -35.82 -2.70
C SER A 155 -13.60 -35.76 -1.38
N GLY A 156 -14.01 -34.56 -0.95
CA GLY A 156 -14.91 -34.35 0.20
C GLY A 156 -16.39 -34.28 -0.18
N ALA A 157 -16.74 -34.53 -1.45
CA ALA A 157 -18.14 -34.46 -1.90
C ALA A 157 -18.94 -35.69 -1.45
N PRO A 158 -20.15 -35.51 -0.90
CA PRO A 158 -21.00 -36.61 -0.48
C PRO A 158 -21.67 -37.28 -1.68
N GLU A 159 -21.98 -38.58 -1.58
CA GLU A 159 -22.71 -39.32 -2.63
C GLU A 159 -24.20 -38.92 -2.77
N GLY A 160 -24.68 -37.93 -2.01
CA GLY A 160 -26.09 -37.53 -1.93
C GLY A 160 -26.30 -36.02 -1.76
N ALA A 161 -27.40 -35.63 -1.10
CA ALA A 161 -27.71 -34.21 -0.89
C ALA A 161 -26.68 -33.54 0.02
N TRP A 162 -26.19 -32.38 -0.41
CA TRP A 162 -25.18 -31.60 0.31
C TRP A 162 -25.71 -31.09 1.65
N LYS A 163 -24.99 -31.38 2.74
CA LYS A 163 -25.18 -30.76 4.05
C LYS A 163 -24.15 -29.66 4.26
N LEU A 164 -24.42 -28.77 5.22
CA LEU A 164 -23.51 -27.65 5.55
C LEU A 164 -22.09 -28.14 5.90
N LEU A 165 -21.97 -29.27 6.59
CA LEU A 165 -20.69 -29.89 6.93
C LEU A 165 -19.93 -30.42 5.71
N ASP A 166 -20.62 -30.84 4.66
CA ASP A 166 -20.00 -31.34 3.43
C ASP A 166 -19.34 -30.20 2.64
N TYR A 167 -19.95 -29.01 2.64
CA TYR A 167 -19.31 -27.80 2.10
C TYR A 167 -18.07 -27.39 2.90
N VAL A 168 -18.10 -27.52 4.23
CA VAL A 168 -16.95 -27.23 5.09
C VAL A 168 -15.83 -28.24 4.86
N ALA A 169 -16.15 -29.53 4.74
CA ALA A 169 -15.18 -30.58 4.46
C ALA A 169 -14.53 -30.38 3.08
N ALA A 170 -15.32 -30.23 2.02
CA ALA A 170 -14.82 -29.94 0.67
C ALA A 170 -13.96 -28.66 0.65
N GLY A 171 -14.39 -27.61 1.37
CA GLY A 171 -13.62 -26.38 1.53
C GLY A 171 -12.29 -26.59 2.26
N ALA A 172 -12.27 -27.37 3.34
CA ALA A 172 -11.06 -27.66 4.12
C ALA A 172 -10.00 -28.42 3.30
N HIS A 173 -10.41 -29.38 2.46
CA HIS A 173 -9.50 -30.09 1.56
C HIS A 173 -8.99 -29.20 0.41
N GLY A 174 -9.82 -28.26 -0.08
CA GLY A 174 -9.42 -27.30 -1.12
C GLY A 174 -8.56 -26.13 -0.63
N VAL A 175 -8.50 -25.86 0.67
CA VAL A 175 -7.84 -24.64 1.19
C VAL A 175 -6.32 -24.70 1.10
N VAL A 176 -5.72 -25.89 1.25
CA VAL A 176 -4.26 -26.03 1.36
C VAL A 176 -3.54 -25.61 0.08
N PRO A 177 -3.96 -26.03 -1.12
CA PRO A 177 -3.37 -25.53 -2.37
C PRO A 177 -3.58 -24.02 -2.58
N VAL A 178 -4.71 -23.46 -2.13
CA VAL A 178 -4.99 -22.02 -2.19
C VAL A 178 -4.02 -21.23 -1.29
N LEU A 179 -3.78 -21.70 -0.06
CA LEU A 179 -2.80 -21.09 0.83
C LEU A 179 -1.39 -21.16 0.25
N PHE A 180 -1.02 -22.31 -0.33
CA PHE A 180 0.27 -22.48 -0.98
C PHE A 180 0.49 -21.47 -2.12
N ILE A 181 -0.43 -21.37 -3.07
CA ILE A 181 -0.28 -20.44 -4.19
C ILE A 181 -0.29 -18.97 -3.72
N THR A 182 -1.06 -18.66 -2.68
CA THR A 182 -1.09 -17.31 -2.09
C THR A 182 0.28 -16.91 -1.52
N VAL A 183 0.95 -17.82 -0.81
CA VAL A 183 2.29 -17.56 -0.24
C VAL A 183 3.34 -17.41 -1.35
N VAL A 184 3.23 -18.21 -2.41
CA VAL A 184 4.11 -18.12 -3.58
C VAL A 184 3.96 -16.78 -4.31
N GLU A 185 2.73 -16.34 -4.58
CA GLU A 185 2.48 -15.05 -5.23
C GLU A 185 2.97 -13.88 -4.36
N LEU A 186 2.72 -13.94 -3.04
CA LEU A 186 3.25 -12.95 -2.10
C LEU A 186 4.78 -12.91 -2.10
N GLY A 187 5.43 -14.08 -2.11
CA GLY A 187 6.88 -14.20 -2.17
C GLY A 187 7.46 -13.62 -3.46
N ARG A 188 6.80 -13.87 -4.60
CA ARG A 188 7.19 -13.30 -5.89
C ARG A 188 7.02 -11.79 -5.91
N ASP A 189 5.90 -11.25 -5.46
CA ASP A 189 5.66 -9.81 -5.41
C ASP A 189 6.71 -9.11 -4.53
N ALA A 190 7.11 -9.76 -3.42
CA ALA A 190 8.22 -9.30 -2.60
C ALA A 190 9.57 -9.32 -3.35
N ILE A 191 9.88 -10.38 -4.10
CA ILE A 191 11.09 -10.46 -4.94
C ILE A 191 11.07 -9.37 -6.01
N ASP A 192 9.97 -9.21 -6.75
CA ASP A 192 9.87 -8.20 -7.81
C ASP A 192 10.04 -6.79 -7.25
N ARG A 193 9.49 -6.49 -6.06
CA ARG A 193 9.67 -5.19 -5.40
C ARG A 193 11.12 -4.93 -4.98
N VAL A 194 11.82 -5.95 -4.46
CA VAL A 194 13.25 -5.84 -4.07
C VAL A 194 14.15 -5.69 -5.30
N VAL A 195 13.83 -6.41 -6.38
CA VAL A 195 14.67 -6.50 -7.57
C VAL A 195 14.40 -5.36 -8.56
N ARG A 196 13.21 -4.74 -8.52
CA ARG A 196 12.78 -3.62 -9.38
C ARG A 196 12.13 -2.49 -8.57
N PRO A 197 12.91 -1.78 -7.73
CA PRO A 197 12.38 -0.69 -6.92
C PRO A 197 11.90 0.52 -7.75
N GLU A 198 12.43 0.70 -8.96
CA GLU A 198 12.17 1.83 -9.87
C GLU A 198 10.82 1.78 -10.59
N GLN A 199 9.99 0.74 -10.39
CA GLN A 199 8.67 0.73 -11.03
C GLN A 199 7.80 1.79 -10.38
N ALA A 200 7.46 2.83 -11.16
CA ALA A 200 6.51 3.87 -10.77
C ALA A 200 5.28 3.22 -10.10
N GLU A 201 5.08 3.55 -8.83
CA GLU A 201 4.01 2.99 -8.03
C GLU A 201 2.69 3.38 -8.71
N ARG A 202 1.90 2.38 -9.11
CA ARG A 202 0.58 2.59 -9.69
C ARG A 202 -0.42 2.56 -8.55
N ASP A 203 -1.13 3.66 -8.36
CA ASP A 203 -2.23 3.70 -7.41
C ASP A 203 -3.28 2.67 -7.83
N SER A 204 -3.65 1.85 -6.85
CA SER A 204 -4.77 0.93 -7.02
C SER A 204 -6.08 1.66 -6.74
N ILE A 205 -7.11 1.35 -7.54
CA ILE A 205 -8.46 1.86 -7.25
C ILE A 205 -8.96 1.21 -5.95
N PRO A 206 -9.52 1.96 -5.00
CA PRO A 206 -10.00 1.41 -3.74
C PRO A 206 -10.93 0.20 -3.92
N LEU A 207 -10.64 -0.89 -3.21
CA LEU A 207 -11.41 -2.15 -3.30
C LEU A 207 -12.90 -1.93 -3.03
N LEU A 208 -13.24 -1.09 -2.05
CA LEU A 208 -14.64 -0.81 -1.70
C LEU A 208 -15.41 -0.20 -2.88
N ARG A 209 -14.75 0.54 -3.78
CA ARG A 209 -15.39 1.14 -4.96
C ARG A 209 -15.76 0.08 -6.00
N TRP A 210 -15.01 -1.02 -6.10
CA TRP A 210 -15.39 -2.16 -6.94
C TRP A 210 -16.69 -2.80 -6.49
N VAL A 211 -16.96 -2.79 -5.17
CA VAL A 211 -18.20 -3.31 -4.59
C VAL A 211 -19.35 -2.32 -4.76
N LEU A 212 -19.13 -1.05 -4.42
CA LEU A 212 -20.19 -0.02 -4.40
C LEU A 212 -20.54 0.52 -5.79
N ALA A 213 -19.59 0.52 -6.73
CA ALA A 213 -19.77 1.08 -8.06
C ALA A 213 -19.01 0.27 -9.13
N PRO A 214 -19.31 -1.02 -9.34
CA PRO A 214 -18.52 -1.92 -10.18
C PRO A 214 -18.38 -1.41 -11.62
N VAL A 215 -19.48 -0.93 -12.21
CA VAL A 215 -19.48 -0.47 -13.61
C VAL A 215 -18.70 0.83 -13.78
N ALA A 216 -18.89 1.81 -12.88
CA ALA A 216 -18.17 3.07 -12.92
C ALA A 216 -16.67 2.85 -12.67
N THR A 217 -16.34 1.98 -11.73
CA THR A 217 -14.96 1.60 -11.41
C THR A 217 -14.28 0.90 -12.59
N ALA A 218 -14.97 -0.02 -13.27
CA ALA A 218 -14.44 -0.65 -14.48
C ALA A 218 -14.15 0.36 -15.60
N ARG A 219 -14.98 1.40 -15.76
CA ARG A 219 -14.72 2.48 -16.72
C ARG A 219 -13.49 3.30 -16.35
N ILE A 220 -13.32 3.64 -15.07
CA ILE A 220 -12.14 4.35 -14.56
C ILE A 220 -10.88 3.50 -14.79
N PHE A 221 -10.91 2.23 -14.38
CA PHE A 221 -9.83 1.28 -14.60
C PHE A 221 -9.42 1.20 -16.07
N ARG A 222 -10.39 1.04 -16.97
CA ARG A 222 -10.14 1.01 -18.41
C ARG A 222 -9.48 2.30 -18.90
N ARG A 223 -9.97 3.48 -18.48
CA ARG A 223 -9.39 4.77 -18.86
C ARG A 223 -7.97 4.95 -18.34
N MET A 224 -7.71 4.63 -17.07
CA MET A 224 -6.35 4.63 -16.50
C MET A 224 -5.40 3.74 -17.30
N ARG A 225 -5.85 2.53 -17.68
CA ARG A 225 -5.04 1.57 -18.45
C ARG A 225 -4.77 2.02 -19.88
N LEU A 226 -5.77 2.57 -20.56
CA LEU A 226 -5.63 3.01 -21.95
C LEU A 226 -4.80 4.29 -22.08
N TRP A 227 -4.91 5.19 -21.11
CA TRP A 227 -4.24 6.49 -21.15
C TRP A 227 -2.92 6.53 -20.37
N GLY A 228 -2.53 5.40 -19.77
CA GLY A 228 -1.28 5.31 -19.00
C GLY A 228 -1.28 6.14 -17.71
N VAL A 229 -2.44 6.53 -17.18
CA VAL A 229 -2.54 7.28 -15.92
C VAL A 229 -2.26 6.33 -14.75
N THR A 230 -1.16 6.58 -14.03
CA THR A 230 -0.71 5.74 -12.92
C THR A 230 -1.35 6.10 -11.58
N SER A 231 -1.93 7.30 -11.44
CA SER A 231 -2.52 7.78 -10.20
C SER A 231 -4.06 7.80 -10.21
N TYR A 232 -4.66 7.24 -9.17
CA TYR A 232 -6.12 7.17 -9.02
C TYR A 232 -6.72 8.54 -8.70
N PRO A 233 -6.22 9.31 -7.71
CA PRO A 233 -6.65 10.69 -7.47
C PRO A 233 -6.57 11.55 -8.72
N GLU A 234 -5.51 11.41 -9.51
CA GLU A 234 -5.34 12.14 -10.76
C GLU A 234 -6.44 11.81 -11.79
N MET A 235 -6.75 10.53 -11.97
CA MET A 235 -7.84 10.13 -12.88
C MET A 235 -9.20 10.64 -12.40
N ILE A 236 -9.45 10.63 -11.09
CA ILE A 236 -10.68 11.19 -10.52
C ILE A 236 -10.76 12.70 -10.77
N ARG A 237 -9.67 13.45 -10.57
CA ARG A 237 -9.61 14.88 -10.87
C ARG A 237 -9.92 15.17 -12.33
N ARG A 238 -9.35 14.41 -13.27
CA ARG A 238 -9.64 14.56 -14.71
C ARG A 238 -11.11 14.32 -15.05
N ASP A 239 -11.73 13.30 -14.46
CA ASP A 239 -13.16 13.00 -14.66
C ASP A 239 -14.05 14.10 -14.05
N GLN A 240 -13.69 14.59 -12.87
CA GLN A 240 -14.37 15.71 -12.20
C GLN A 240 -14.25 17.02 -12.99
N GLN A 241 -13.06 17.35 -13.51
CA GLN A 241 -12.83 18.52 -14.35
C GLN A 241 -13.67 18.46 -15.62
N LEU A 242 -13.72 17.30 -16.28
CA LEU A 242 -14.53 17.12 -17.49
C LEU A 242 -16.02 17.31 -17.20
N ILE A 243 -16.53 16.73 -16.10
CA ILE A 243 -17.92 16.91 -15.67
C ILE A 243 -18.19 18.38 -15.32
N ALA A 244 -17.30 19.02 -14.55
CA ALA A 244 -17.44 20.41 -14.15
C ALA A 244 -17.48 21.34 -15.38
N TYR A 245 -16.62 21.07 -16.37
CA TYR A 245 -16.57 21.78 -17.64
C TYR A 245 -17.87 21.58 -18.44
N GLU A 246 -18.40 20.34 -18.52
CA GLU A 246 -19.70 20.06 -19.13
C GLU A 246 -20.82 20.88 -18.49
N GLN A 247 -20.86 20.94 -17.16
CA GLN A 247 -21.89 21.68 -16.41
C GLN A 247 -21.74 23.19 -16.59
N TRP A 248 -20.51 23.69 -16.64
CA TRP A 248 -20.24 25.08 -16.97
C TRP A 248 -20.74 25.42 -18.38
N LEU A 249 -20.49 24.55 -19.37
CA LEU A 249 -20.95 24.73 -20.75
C LEU A 249 -22.47 24.71 -20.85
N LYS A 250 -23.15 23.76 -20.17
CA LYS A 250 -24.62 23.73 -20.06
C LYS A 250 -25.16 25.02 -19.47
N ARG A 251 -24.54 25.56 -18.42
CA ARG A 251 -24.98 26.82 -17.81
C ARG A 251 -24.77 28.01 -18.76
N LYS A 252 -23.64 28.06 -19.47
CA LYS A 252 -23.34 29.10 -20.46
C LYS A 252 -24.36 29.12 -21.60
N TYR A 253 -24.73 27.94 -22.10
CA TYR A 253 -25.65 27.75 -23.23
C TYR A 253 -27.07 27.32 -22.84
N LYS A 254 -27.51 27.64 -21.62
CA LYS A 254 -28.89 27.41 -21.13
C LYS A 254 -29.40 25.96 -21.32
N GLY A 255 -28.51 24.99 -21.18
CA GLY A 255 -28.78 23.55 -21.29
C GLY A 255 -28.41 22.94 -22.64
N ASP A 256 -28.23 23.75 -23.68
CA ASP A 256 -27.94 23.28 -25.03
C ASP A 256 -26.45 23.44 -25.39
N ILE A 257 -25.65 22.43 -25.05
CA ILE A 257 -24.20 22.43 -25.35
C ILE A 257 -23.87 22.42 -26.85
N SER A 258 -24.84 22.14 -27.74
CA SER A 258 -24.59 22.11 -29.18
C SER A 258 -24.31 23.51 -29.76
N GLN A 259 -24.66 24.57 -29.02
CA GLN A 259 -24.39 25.96 -29.37
C GLN A 259 -22.96 26.41 -29.05
N ALA A 260 -22.18 25.59 -28.34
CA ALA A 260 -20.79 25.87 -28.03
C ALA A 260 -19.92 25.82 -29.29
N SER A 261 -18.84 26.61 -29.31
CA SER A 261 -17.89 26.57 -30.42
C SER A 261 -17.19 25.21 -30.50
N GLU A 262 -16.59 24.91 -31.65
CA GLU A 262 -15.83 23.66 -31.79
C GLU A 262 -14.66 23.57 -30.80
N ASP A 263 -14.01 24.70 -30.51
CA ASP A 263 -12.91 24.81 -29.54
C ASP A 263 -13.40 24.63 -28.11
N GLU A 264 -14.58 25.17 -27.77
CA GLU A 264 -15.20 24.95 -26.46
C GLU A 264 -15.66 23.50 -26.26
N LEU A 265 -16.04 22.80 -27.34
CA LEU A 265 -16.37 21.37 -27.30
C LEU A 265 -15.13 20.48 -27.34
N LEU A 266 -13.94 21.04 -27.56
CA LEU A 266 -12.72 20.29 -27.74
C LEU A 266 -12.37 19.41 -26.53
N PRO A 267 -12.53 19.84 -25.25
CA PRO A 267 -12.37 18.95 -24.10
C PRO A 267 -13.24 17.69 -24.16
N MET A 268 -14.49 17.81 -24.60
CA MET A 268 -15.41 16.66 -24.75
C MET A 268 -14.97 15.73 -25.89
N LYS A 269 -14.52 16.30 -27.00
CA LYS A 269 -14.03 15.55 -28.17
C LYS A 269 -12.71 14.84 -27.88
N MET A 270 -11.82 15.46 -27.09
CA MET A 270 -10.47 14.98 -26.82
C MET A 270 -10.38 14.05 -25.60
N ALA A 271 -11.34 14.11 -24.68
CA ALA A 271 -11.37 13.26 -23.49
C ALA A 271 -11.22 11.74 -23.77
N PRO A 272 -11.84 11.13 -24.80
CA PRO A 272 -11.65 9.71 -25.12
C PRO A 272 -10.19 9.32 -25.43
N TYR A 273 -9.37 10.28 -25.87
CA TYR A 273 -7.96 10.11 -26.21
C TYR A 273 -7.01 10.39 -25.04
N GLY A 274 -7.54 10.75 -23.86
CA GLY A 274 -6.76 10.92 -22.63
C GLY A 274 -6.26 12.34 -22.37
N TYR A 275 -6.67 13.32 -23.17
CA TYR A 275 -6.38 14.73 -22.92
C TYR A 275 -7.16 15.26 -21.72
N THR A 276 -6.52 16.14 -20.95
CA THR A 276 -7.20 16.89 -19.88
C THR A 276 -8.00 18.06 -20.47
N VAL A 277 -8.87 18.66 -19.66
CA VAL A 277 -9.63 19.85 -20.08
C VAL A 277 -8.68 20.97 -20.48
N ASP A 278 -7.66 21.24 -19.66
CA ASP A 278 -6.69 22.32 -19.90
C ASP A 278 -5.87 22.08 -21.17
N GLN A 279 -5.40 20.84 -21.38
CA GLN A 279 -4.65 20.48 -22.60
C GLN A 279 -5.50 20.63 -23.86
N ALA A 280 -6.78 20.24 -23.79
CA ALA A 280 -7.68 20.39 -24.92
C ALA A 280 -8.00 21.87 -25.20
N LEU A 281 -8.14 22.70 -24.17
CA LEU A 281 -8.36 24.14 -24.35
C LEU A 281 -7.14 24.91 -24.85
N ALA A 282 -5.92 24.45 -24.52
CA ALA A 282 -4.68 25.06 -24.98
C ALA A 282 -4.34 24.72 -26.45
N MET A 283 -4.87 23.62 -26.99
CA MET A 283 -4.53 23.15 -28.34
C MET A 283 -4.71 24.18 -29.46
N PRO A 284 -5.83 24.93 -29.55
CA PRO A 284 -6.01 25.93 -30.61
C PRO A 284 -4.93 27.01 -30.57
N ASP A 285 -4.64 27.55 -29.37
CA ASP A 285 -3.61 28.58 -29.19
C ASP A 285 -2.22 28.05 -29.53
N GLU A 286 -1.89 26.81 -29.11
CA GLU A 286 -0.62 26.15 -29.48
C GLU A 286 -0.50 25.94 -30.99
N GLN A 287 -1.60 25.59 -31.67
CA GLN A 287 -1.61 25.40 -33.13
C GLN A 287 -1.46 26.73 -33.87
N GLU A 288 -2.07 27.80 -33.38
CA GLU A 288 -1.91 29.15 -33.92
C GLU A 288 -0.48 29.66 -33.74
N GLN A 289 0.12 29.49 -32.56
CA GLN A 289 1.51 29.83 -32.29
C GLN A 289 2.45 29.04 -33.22
N ALA A 290 2.28 27.72 -33.31
CA ALA A 290 3.06 26.89 -34.22
C ALA A 290 2.82 27.24 -35.70
N ALA A 291 1.67 27.80 -36.07
CA ALA A 291 1.42 28.32 -37.41
C ALA A 291 2.12 29.66 -37.66
N GLN A 292 2.14 30.55 -36.68
CA GLN A 292 2.87 31.83 -36.73
C GLN A 292 4.37 31.60 -36.84
N GLU A 293 4.94 30.72 -36.02
CA GLU A 293 6.36 30.35 -36.08
C GLU A 293 6.74 29.80 -37.46
N ARG A 294 5.89 28.93 -38.04
CA ARG A 294 6.09 28.42 -39.40
C ARG A 294 6.01 29.51 -40.46
N ALA A 295 5.15 30.51 -40.27
CA ALA A 295 5.02 31.64 -41.19
C ALA A 295 6.24 32.57 -41.11
N GLU A 296 6.70 32.90 -39.90
CA GLU A 296 7.92 33.68 -39.67
C GLU A 296 9.17 32.97 -40.22
N GLU A 297 9.28 31.67 -40.01
CA GLU A 297 10.38 30.89 -40.57
C GLU A 297 10.33 30.87 -42.10
N ALA A 298 9.14 30.74 -42.69
CA ALA A 298 8.95 30.83 -44.13
C ALA A 298 9.30 32.22 -44.68
N GLU A 299 8.98 33.29 -43.96
CA GLU A 299 9.35 34.67 -44.31
C GLU A 299 10.87 34.87 -44.24
N ARG A 300 11.52 34.44 -43.15
CA ARG A 300 12.98 34.48 -43.02
C ARG A 300 13.67 33.77 -44.18
N ARG A 301 13.22 32.55 -44.52
CA ARG A 301 13.75 31.80 -45.67
C ARG A 301 13.55 32.54 -47.00
N ARG A 302 12.45 33.29 -47.16
CA ARG A 302 12.22 34.12 -48.35
C ARG A 302 13.19 35.30 -48.41
N LEU A 303 13.33 36.05 -47.32
CA LEU A 303 14.26 37.18 -47.22
C LEU A 303 15.72 36.75 -47.43
N ASP A 304 16.12 35.59 -46.89
CA ASP A 304 17.45 35.01 -47.11
C ASP A 304 17.66 34.58 -48.57
N ALA A 305 16.62 34.08 -49.23
CA ALA A 305 16.69 33.75 -50.66
C ALA A 305 16.79 35.00 -51.53
N GLU A 306 16.03 36.05 -51.21
CA GLU A 306 16.07 37.35 -51.89
C GLU A 306 17.44 38.03 -51.71
N THR A 307 17.95 38.07 -50.49
CA THR A 307 19.28 38.62 -50.17
C THR A 307 20.37 37.90 -50.97
N ARG A 308 20.33 36.56 -51.01
CA ARG A 308 21.27 35.77 -51.83
C ARG A 308 21.14 36.08 -53.32
N SER A 309 19.93 36.30 -53.82
CA SER A 309 19.73 36.67 -55.22
C SER A 309 20.28 38.06 -55.53
N GLU A 310 20.09 39.04 -54.64
CA GLU A 310 20.60 40.41 -54.83
C GLU A 310 22.13 40.45 -54.76
N VAL A 311 22.73 39.71 -53.81
CA VAL A 311 24.20 39.55 -53.74
C VAL A 311 24.75 38.94 -55.04
N ALA A 312 24.12 37.88 -55.56
CA ALA A 312 24.55 37.24 -56.81
C ALA A 312 24.44 38.20 -58.03
N LYS A 313 23.41 39.05 -58.08
CA LYS A 313 23.29 40.09 -59.12
C LYS A 313 24.39 41.14 -59.00
N ALA A 314 24.62 41.66 -57.79
CA ALA A 314 25.64 42.67 -57.54
C ALA A 314 27.06 42.16 -57.87
N GLU A 315 27.36 40.90 -57.55
CA GLU A 315 28.62 40.25 -57.93
C GLU A 315 28.78 40.17 -59.45
N SER A 316 27.72 39.78 -60.18
CA SER A 316 27.71 39.74 -61.64
C SER A 316 27.90 41.13 -62.26
N GLU A 317 27.25 42.16 -61.72
CA GLU A 317 27.41 43.54 -62.17
C GLU A 317 28.84 44.06 -61.92
N ALA A 318 29.41 43.77 -60.74
CA ALA A 318 30.78 44.11 -60.42
C ALA A 318 31.78 43.43 -61.37
N GLU A 319 31.53 42.16 -61.74
CA GLU A 319 32.34 41.45 -62.73
C GLU A 319 32.23 42.07 -64.14
N ARG A 320 31.02 42.46 -64.57
CA ARG A 320 30.82 43.18 -65.85
C ARG A 320 31.53 44.52 -65.87
N LEU A 321 31.48 45.29 -64.77
CA LEU A 321 32.20 46.56 -64.66
C LEU A 321 33.71 46.36 -64.71
N ARG A 322 34.25 45.32 -64.04
CA ARG A 322 35.67 44.97 -64.15
C ARG A 322 36.07 44.56 -65.56
N ALA A 323 35.23 43.80 -66.26
CA ALA A 323 35.47 43.44 -67.66
C ALA A 323 35.47 44.69 -68.57
N LYS A 324 34.52 45.61 -68.38
CA LYS A 324 34.45 46.88 -69.11
C LYS A 324 35.67 47.76 -68.84
N GLY A 325 36.10 47.88 -67.58
CA GLY A 325 37.30 48.62 -67.20
C GLY A 325 38.58 48.06 -67.83
N LYS A 326 38.70 46.73 -67.98
CA LYS A 326 39.81 46.10 -68.73
C LYS A 326 39.77 46.47 -70.22
N VAL A 327 38.59 46.52 -70.84
CA VAL A 327 38.44 46.94 -72.24
C VAL A 327 38.75 48.43 -72.43
N GLU A 328 38.31 49.29 -71.52
CA GLU A 328 38.62 50.73 -71.56
C GLU A 328 40.10 51.02 -71.29
N ALA A 329 40.77 50.27 -70.42
CA ALA A 329 42.22 50.38 -70.21
C ALA A 329 43.00 50.02 -71.48
N VAL A 330 42.61 48.94 -72.18
CA VAL A 330 43.19 48.58 -73.49
C VAL A 330 42.91 49.65 -74.54
N ARG A 331 41.73 50.29 -74.51
CA ARG A 331 41.37 51.39 -75.42
C ARG A 331 42.17 52.65 -75.15
N ALA A 332 42.42 52.99 -73.88
CA ALA A 332 43.25 54.11 -73.48
C ALA A 332 44.74 53.88 -73.80
N GLU A 333 45.21 52.64 -73.77
CA GLU A 333 46.56 52.25 -74.21
C GLU A 333 46.72 52.38 -75.74
N VAL A 334 45.65 52.11 -76.51
CA VAL A 334 45.60 52.29 -77.97
C VAL A 334 45.43 53.78 -78.36
N ASP A 335 44.60 54.54 -77.64
CA ASP A 335 44.40 55.98 -77.86
C ASP A 335 45.63 56.80 -77.42
N GLY A 336 46.38 56.31 -76.42
CA GLY A 336 47.68 56.85 -76.01
C GLY A 336 48.79 56.73 -77.06
N GLN A 337 48.59 55.94 -78.12
CA GLN A 337 49.51 55.83 -79.26
C GLN A 337 49.12 56.73 -80.45
N THR A 338 48.05 57.52 -80.38
CA THR A 338 47.66 58.45 -81.46
C THR A 338 47.25 59.82 -80.93
N GLY A 339 48.16 60.79 -81.02
CA GLY A 339 47.76 62.20 -80.91
C GLY A 339 48.79 63.14 -80.28
N GLN A 340 49.93 63.32 -80.94
CA GLN A 340 50.67 64.57 -80.78
C GLN A 340 49.93 65.72 -81.47
N ALA A 341 50.04 66.88 -80.82
CA ALA A 341 49.88 68.24 -81.34
C ALA A 341 48.45 68.79 -81.51
N ARG A 342 48.12 69.73 -80.62
CA ARG A 342 47.90 71.14 -81.02
C ARG A 342 47.86 72.07 -79.81
N ALA A 343 49.05 72.50 -79.40
CA ALA A 343 49.26 73.83 -78.86
C ALA A 343 49.58 74.76 -80.04
N HIS A 344 48.67 75.67 -80.37
CA HIS A 344 48.91 77.04 -80.85
C HIS A 344 47.66 77.61 -81.50
N ALA A 345 47.00 78.54 -80.82
CA ALA A 345 46.54 79.83 -81.35
C ALA A 345 45.78 80.61 -80.25
N ARG A 346 46.47 80.96 -79.17
CA ARG A 346 46.06 82.09 -78.32
C ARG A 346 47.11 83.19 -78.51
N ALA A 347 46.81 84.10 -79.43
CA ALA A 347 47.51 85.35 -79.57
C ALA A 347 46.51 86.36 -80.10
N GLN A 348 45.80 87.04 -79.18
CA GLN A 348 45.28 88.41 -79.29
C GLN A 348 44.21 88.65 -78.19
N VAL A 349 44.58 88.69 -76.91
CA VAL A 349 43.68 89.23 -75.86
C VAL A 349 44.44 90.02 -74.76
N SER A 350 45.66 90.53 -75.01
CA SER A 350 46.45 91.19 -73.95
C SER A 350 46.01 92.63 -73.56
N ALA A 351 44.88 93.11 -74.12
CA ALA A 351 44.21 94.32 -73.67
C ALA A 351 42.86 94.04 -72.97
N ALA A 352 42.19 92.93 -73.27
CA ALA A 352 41.00 92.50 -72.53
C ALA A 352 41.36 91.70 -71.26
N GLU A 353 42.54 91.05 -71.24
CA GLU A 353 43.08 90.33 -70.08
C GLU A 353 43.30 91.21 -68.85
N ARG A 354 43.53 92.52 -68.99
CA ARG A 354 43.73 93.42 -67.84
C ARG A 354 42.43 93.98 -67.26
N ALA A 355 41.37 94.09 -68.05
CA ALA A 355 40.02 94.39 -67.55
C ALA A 355 39.34 93.12 -67.00
N ALA A 356 39.54 91.98 -67.68
CA ALA A 356 39.10 90.67 -67.21
C ALA A 356 39.87 90.20 -65.96
N ALA A 357 41.15 90.56 -65.78
CA ALA A 357 41.89 90.21 -64.55
C ALA A 357 41.33 90.91 -63.30
N LEU A 358 40.88 92.16 -63.42
CA LEU A 358 40.27 92.89 -62.30
C LEU A 358 38.84 92.39 -62.00
N GLU A 359 38.08 92.04 -63.04
CA GLU A 359 36.76 91.42 -62.88
C GLU A 359 36.85 89.97 -62.37
N GLN A 360 37.88 89.22 -62.79
CA GLN A 360 38.21 87.90 -62.24
C GLN A 360 38.66 88.02 -60.78
N GLU A 361 39.50 88.98 -60.39
CA GLU A 361 39.86 89.17 -58.98
C GLU A 361 38.62 89.49 -58.12
N ALA A 362 37.67 90.28 -58.63
CA ALA A 362 36.42 90.57 -57.94
C ALA A 362 35.50 89.34 -57.84
N LEU A 363 35.40 88.53 -58.91
CA LEU A 363 34.65 87.27 -58.91
C LEU A 363 35.32 86.21 -58.04
N ASP A 364 36.65 86.10 -58.05
CA ASP A 364 37.42 85.18 -57.23
C ASP A 364 37.27 85.55 -55.75
N GLN A 365 37.29 86.85 -55.40
CA GLN A 365 36.99 87.31 -54.05
C GLN A 365 35.54 87.03 -53.64
N ALA A 366 34.57 87.17 -54.56
CA ALA A 366 33.17 86.84 -54.29
C ALA A 366 32.95 85.33 -54.10
N VAL A 367 33.61 84.49 -54.91
CA VAL A 367 33.57 83.02 -54.79
C VAL A 367 34.24 82.56 -53.50
N ILE A 368 35.37 83.17 -53.11
CA ILE A 368 36.03 82.88 -51.82
C ILE A 368 35.14 83.32 -50.65
N ALA A 369 34.43 84.46 -50.77
CA ALA A 369 33.50 84.91 -49.74
C ALA A 369 32.27 84.00 -49.62
N GLU A 370 31.71 83.52 -50.73
CA GLU A 370 30.59 82.56 -50.74
C GLU A 370 31.02 81.18 -50.23
N ALA A 371 32.22 80.73 -50.58
CA ALA A 371 32.78 79.48 -50.06
C ALA A 371 32.97 79.55 -48.53
N ARG A 372 33.51 80.65 -48.01
CA ARG A 372 33.63 80.88 -46.55
C ARG A 372 32.28 81.00 -45.86
N ALA A 373 31.26 81.56 -46.52
CA ALA A 373 29.91 81.63 -45.96
C ALA A 373 29.27 80.23 -45.87
N ARG A 374 29.47 79.37 -46.88
CA ARG A 374 29.00 77.97 -46.85
C ARG A 374 29.74 77.11 -45.84
N GLU A 375 31.05 77.31 -45.70
CA GLU A 375 31.87 76.64 -44.68
C GLU A 375 31.40 77.03 -43.27
N ALA A 376 31.17 78.33 -43.02
CA ALA A 376 30.64 78.81 -41.76
C ALA A 376 29.20 78.32 -41.47
N GLU A 377 28.37 78.13 -42.49
CA GLU A 377 27.03 77.54 -42.32
C GLU A 377 27.09 76.03 -42.04
N ALA A 378 28.01 75.31 -42.69
CA ALA A 378 28.25 73.89 -42.45
C ALA A 378 28.80 73.65 -41.04
N GLU A 379 29.75 74.46 -40.57
CA GLU A 379 30.27 74.40 -39.20
C GLU A 379 29.18 74.67 -38.15
N ARG A 380 28.24 75.59 -38.42
CA ARG A 380 27.10 75.83 -37.53
C ARG A 380 26.12 74.66 -37.50
N LYS A 381 25.86 74.02 -38.66
CA LYS A 381 25.02 72.81 -38.72
C LYS A 381 25.66 71.64 -37.98
N GLU A 382 26.96 71.40 -38.17
CA GLU A 382 27.67 70.38 -37.39
C GLU A 382 27.66 70.68 -35.88
N ALA A 383 27.81 71.95 -35.48
CA ALA A 383 27.74 72.33 -34.08
C ALA A 383 26.35 72.03 -33.48
N GLN A 384 25.27 72.35 -34.20
CA GLN A 384 23.90 72.04 -33.80
C GLN A 384 23.63 70.53 -33.73
N GLU A 385 24.16 69.75 -34.67
CA GLU A 385 24.04 68.29 -34.65
C GLU A 385 24.80 67.67 -33.47
N ARG A 386 25.97 68.21 -33.12
CA ARG A 386 26.73 67.78 -31.94
C ARG A 386 26.00 68.12 -30.63
N GLU A 387 25.37 69.30 -30.54
CA GLU A 387 24.55 69.68 -29.39
C GLU A 387 23.31 68.79 -29.26
N ALA A 388 22.59 68.54 -30.36
CA ALA A 388 21.42 67.66 -30.36
C ALA A 388 21.79 66.22 -29.98
N LYS A 389 22.94 65.73 -30.45
CA LYS A 389 23.45 64.41 -30.07
C LYS A 389 23.82 64.35 -28.59
N ALA A 390 24.52 65.36 -28.07
CA ALA A 390 24.86 65.43 -26.65
C ALA A 390 23.61 65.46 -25.75
N GLU A 391 22.55 66.17 -26.17
CA GLU A 391 21.29 66.20 -25.43
C GLU A 391 20.56 64.85 -25.47
N ALA A 392 20.60 64.14 -26.61
CA ALA A 392 20.06 62.79 -26.72
C ALA A 392 20.82 61.78 -25.85
N ASP A 393 22.16 61.87 -25.82
CA ASP A 393 23.02 61.02 -24.99
C ASP A 393 22.75 61.25 -23.49
N LEU A 394 22.51 62.50 -23.07
CA LEU A 394 22.13 62.83 -21.70
C LEU A 394 20.77 62.23 -21.32
N ARG A 395 19.76 62.34 -22.19
CA ARG A 395 18.44 61.74 -21.96
C ARG A 395 18.51 60.21 -21.91
N ALA A 396 19.34 59.59 -22.74
CA ALA A 396 19.58 58.15 -22.71
C ALA A 396 20.22 57.72 -21.38
N ALA A 397 21.22 58.46 -20.90
CA ALA A 397 21.88 58.18 -19.62
C ALA A 397 20.93 58.36 -18.41
N GLU A 398 20.03 59.35 -18.46
CA GLU A 398 19.01 59.57 -17.43
C GLU A 398 18.02 58.38 -17.35
N LEU A 399 17.53 57.91 -18.50
CA LEU A 399 16.63 56.76 -18.59
C LEU A 399 17.30 55.46 -18.14
N GLU A 400 18.59 55.30 -18.46
CA GLU A 400 19.37 54.14 -18.00
C GLU A 400 19.56 54.14 -16.48
N ARG A 401 19.78 55.31 -15.87
CA ARG A 401 19.84 55.45 -14.40
C ARG A 401 18.50 55.10 -13.74
N GLN A 402 17.39 55.61 -14.27
CA GLN A 402 16.06 55.29 -13.75
C GLN A 402 15.74 53.79 -13.90
N ALA A 403 16.14 53.16 -15.01
CA ALA A 403 16.00 51.73 -15.20
C ALA A 403 16.88 50.94 -14.21
N ALA A 404 18.09 51.41 -13.93
CA ALA A 404 18.97 50.79 -12.95
C ALA A 404 18.45 50.92 -11.51
N GLU A 405 17.84 52.05 -11.14
CA GLU A 405 17.18 52.23 -9.84
C GLU A 405 15.98 51.31 -9.68
N LYS A 406 15.08 51.23 -10.67
CA LYS A 406 13.94 50.30 -10.63
C LYS A 406 14.38 48.83 -10.54
N ARG A 407 15.47 48.46 -11.20
CA ARG A 407 16.04 47.10 -11.07
C ARG A 407 16.58 46.83 -9.66
N LYS A 408 17.15 47.84 -8.99
CA LYS A 408 17.61 47.69 -7.59
C LYS A 408 16.43 47.54 -6.64
N GLU A 409 15.38 48.36 -6.80
CA GLU A 409 14.16 48.26 -6.00
C GLU A 409 13.47 46.90 -6.18
N ALA A 410 13.36 46.40 -7.41
CA ALA A 410 12.83 45.07 -7.68
C ALA A 410 13.68 43.97 -7.03
N ALA A 411 15.01 44.06 -7.15
CA ALA A 411 15.91 43.09 -6.53
C ALA A 411 15.87 43.12 -4.99
N GLU A 412 15.62 44.27 -4.37
CA GLU A 412 15.42 44.36 -2.92
C GLU A 412 14.06 43.78 -2.50
N ALA A 413 13.00 44.05 -3.25
CA ALA A 413 11.68 43.46 -3.01
C ALA A 413 11.71 41.92 -3.13
N ASP A 414 12.40 41.39 -4.16
CA ASP A 414 12.57 39.95 -4.35
C ASP A 414 13.36 39.31 -3.19
N ARG A 415 14.38 40.00 -2.67
CA ARG A 415 15.14 39.52 -1.50
C ARG A 415 14.30 39.47 -0.23
N VAL A 416 13.44 40.47 -0.02
CA VAL A 416 12.53 40.50 1.13
C VAL A 416 11.49 39.39 1.00
N ALA A 417 10.87 39.23 -0.16
CA ALA A 417 9.90 38.16 -0.42
C ALA A 417 10.53 36.76 -0.25
N ALA A 418 11.76 36.56 -0.72
CA ALA A 418 12.49 35.30 -0.52
C ALA A 418 12.80 35.03 0.96
N ALA A 419 13.18 36.06 1.73
CA ALA A 419 13.43 35.92 3.17
C ALA A 419 12.13 35.60 3.95
N GLU A 420 11.01 36.24 3.60
CA GLU A 420 9.70 35.94 4.19
C GLU A 420 9.23 34.51 3.85
N ALA A 421 9.41 34.08 2.60
CA ALA A 421 9.08 32.71 2.19
C ALA A 421 9.91 31.67 2.98
N GLN A 422 11.21 31.89 3.15
CA GLN A 422 12.09 31.02 3.93
C GLN A 422 11.71 30.99 5.41
N ALA A 423 11.30 32.12 5.99
CA ALA A 423 10.84 32.19 7.37
C ALA A 423 9.54 31.38 7.58
N ILE A 424 8.58 31.51 6.66
CA ILE A 424 7.32 30.76 6.67
C ILE A 424 7.58 29.26 6.50
N GLU A 425 8.47 28.87 5.58
CA GLU A 425 8.84 27.48 5.36
C GLU A 425 9.50 26.88 6.60
N THR A 426 10.46 27.60 7.21
CA THR A 426 11.13 27.17 8.44
C THR A 426 10.13 26.99 9.59
N GLN A 427 9.17 27.90 9.72
CA GLN A 427 8.11 27.80 10.73
C GLN A 427 7.21 26.58 10.48
N LYS A 428 6.77 26.36 9.24
CA LYS A 428 5.95 25.19 8.87
C LYS A 428 6.69 23.87 9.12
N VAL A 429 7.99 23.83 8.83
CA VAL A 429 8.84 22.66 9.13
C VAL A 429 8.97 22.44 10.63
N ALA A 430 9.08 23.50 11.44
CA ALA A 430 9.11 23.39 12.89
C ALA A 430 7.77 22.89 13.46
N GLU A 431 6.64 23.44 13.01
CA GLU A 431 5.29 23.01 13.40
C GLU A 431 5.01 21.56 13.00
N ALA A 432 5.44 21.15 11.80
CA ALA A 432 5.31 19.77 11.34
C ALA A 432 6.15 18.79 12.20
N ARG A 433 7.35 19.20 12.63
CA ARG A 433 8.18 18.38 13.53
C ARG A 433 7.57 18.25 14.92
N GLU A 434 6.97 19.31 15.46
CA GLU A 434 6.25 19.24 16.74
C GLU A 434 5.03 18.34 16.67
N ALA A 435 4.22 18.46 15.60
CA ALA A 435 3.07 17.59 15.37
C ALA A 435 3.49 16.11 15.22
N ALA A 436 4.58 15.83 14.50
CA ALA A 436 5.13 14.48 14.38
C ALA A 436 5.65 13.94 15.73
N ALA A 437 6.31 14.77 16.53
CA ALA A 437 6.75 14.40 17.87
C ALA A 437 5.57 14.09 18.80
N GLU A 438 4.47 14.85 18.71
CA GLU A 438 3.27 14.58 19.48
C GLU A 438 2.56 13.30 19.04
N ALA A 439 2.44 13.06 17.73
CA ALA A 439 1.90 11.81 17.20
C ALA A 439 2.71 10.59 17.66
N ASN A 440 4.05 10.68 17.65
CA ASN A 440 4.94 9.63 18.15
C ASN A 440 4.76 9.38 19.65
N ARG A 441 4.55 10.42 20.47
CA ARG A 441 4.23 10.26 21.90
C ARG A 441 2.92 9.52 22.12
N ARG A 442 1.86 9.88 21.40
CA ARG A 442 0.55 9.20 21.47
C ARG A 442 0.63 7.74 21.02
N ALA A 443 1.40 7.46 19.96
CA ALA A 443 1.65 6.11 19.49
C ALA A 443 2.39 5.27 20.55
N ALA A 444 3.42 5.84 21.20
CA ALA A 444 4.16 5.18 22.26
C ALA A 444 3.31 4.93 23.51
N GLU A 445 2.41 5.85 23.88
CA GLU A 445 1.44 5.63 24.97
C GLU A 445 0.46 4.51 24.63
N THR A 446 -0.04 4.48 23.39
CA THR A 446 -0.92 3.41 22.90
C THR A 446 -0.21 2.05 22.94
N GLU A 447 1.05 1.99 22.53
CA GLU A 447 1.84 0.76 22.58
C GLU A 447 2.10 0.30 24.02
N ARG A 448 2.36 1.24 24.96
CA ARG A 448 2.51 0.93 26.39
C ARG A 448 1.23 0.33 26.97
N THR A 449 0.07 0.93 26.71
CA THR A 449 -1.22 0.39 27.19
C THR A 449 -1.53 -0.98 26.59
N ALA A 450 -1.21 -1.20 25.30
CA ALA A 450 -1.33 -2.52 24.68
C ALA A 450 -0.37 -3.54 25.31
N ALA A 451 0.86 -3.15 25.63
CA ALA A 451 1.82 -4.01 26.32
C ALA A 451 1.38 -4.37 27.75
N GLU A 452 0.83 -3.41 28.50
CA GLU A 452 0.24 -3.64 29.83
C GLU A 452 -0.95 -4.60 29.75
N THR A 453 -1.83 -4.41 28.77
CA THR A 453 -2.97 -5.32 28.54
C THR A 453 -2.50 -6.74 28.24
N ARG A 454 -1.47 -6.90 27.38
CA ARG A 454 -0.86 -8.21 27.08
C ARG A 454 -0.22 -8.86 28.30
N ARG A 455 0.41 -8.07 29.18
CA ARG A 455 0.98 -8.58 30.44
C ARG A 455 -0.12 -9.05 31.38
N ALA A 456 -1.21 -8.29 31.50
CA ALA A 456 -2.35 -8.65 32.33
C ALA A 456 -3.03 -9.95 31.84
N THR A 457 -3.23 -10.13 30.53
CA THR A 457 -3.74 -11.38 29.98
C THR A 457 -2.78 -12.55 30.21
N ALA A 458 -1.48 -12.36 29.97
CA ALA A 458 -0.49 -13.41 30.24
C ALA A 458 -0.44 -13.82 31.72
N GLU A 459 -0.62 -12.88 32.65
CA GLU A 459 -0.69 -13.20 34.08
C GLU A 459 -1.99 -13.95 34.44
N ALA A 460 -3.11 -13.58 33.83
CA ALA A 460 -4.38 -14.31 33.99
C ALA A 460 -4.28 -15.74 33.46
N ASP A 461 -3.68 -15.94 32.28
CA ASP A 461 -3.45 -17.26 31.69
C ASP A 461 -2.53 -18.11 32.58
N ARG A 462 -1.49 -17.51 33.17
CA ARG A 462 -0.60 -18.20 34.11
C ARG A 462 -1.35 -18.67 35.37
N LYS A 463 -2.21 -17.81 35.95
CA LYS A 463 -3.03 -18.17 37.12
C LYS A 463 -3.99 -19.32 36.79
N LYS A 464 -4.65 -19.24 35.63
CA LYS A 464 -5.55 -20.31 35.16
C LYS A 464 -4.81 -21.64 34.96
N ALA A 465 -3.61 -21.60 34.35
CA ALA A 465 -2.79 -22.80 34.18
C ALA A 465 -2.32 -23.40 35.52
N GLU A 466 -2.04 -22.56 36.52
CA GLU A 466 -1.70 -22.99 37.88
C GLU A 466 -2.89 -23.65 38.59
N GLU A 467 -4.09 -23.06 38.48
CA GLU A 467 -5.34 -23.65 38.99
C GLU A 467 -5.64 -25.00 38.33
N GLU A 468 -5.50 -25.12 37.02
CA GLU A 468 -5.66 -26.39 36.29
C GLU A 468 -4.63 -27.44 36.75
N ARG A 469 -3.39 -27.02 37.05
CA ARG A 469 -2.37 -27.92 37.58
C ARG A 469 -2.72 -28.42 38.98
N LEU A 470 -3.18 -27.53 39.86
CA LEU A 470 -3.62 -27.89 41.21
C LEU A 470 -4.83 -28.82 41.17
N ALA A 471 -5.80 -28.57 40.28
CA ALA A 471 -6.95 -29.44 40.08
C ALA A 471 -6.52 -30.85 39.62
N LYS A 472 -5.55 -30.96 38.70
CA LYS A 472 -5.00 -32.25 38.26
C LYS A 472 -4.30 -33.00 39.40
N VAL A 473 -3.56 -32.31 40.25
CA VAL A 473 -2.91 -32.92 41.43
C VAL A 473 -3.97 -33.43 42.40
N ALA A 474 -4.98 -32.62 42.73
CA ALA A 474 -6.07 -33.03 43.62
C ALA A 474 -6.82 -34.27 43.09
N LEU A 475 -7.04 -34.34 41.77
CA LEU A 475 -7.71 -35.48 41.14
C LEU A 475 -6.83 -36.74 41.16
N ALA A 476 -5.51 -36.60 41.00
CA ALA A 476 -4.56 -37.70 41.13
C ALA A 476 -4.47 -38.23 42.56
N ASP A 477 -4.51 -37.34 43.56
CA ASP A 477 -4.52 -37.71 44.98
C ASP A 477 -5.83 -38.41 45.36
N ALA A 478 -6.97 -37.93 44.87
CA ALA A 478 -8.26 -38.60 45.05
C ALA A 478 -8.26 -40.02 44.45
N ALA A 479 -7.75 -40.17 43.22
CA ALA A 479 -7.63 -41.49 42.58
C ALA A 479 -6.68 -42.44 43.35
N ARG A 480 -5.62 -41.91 43.97
CA ARG A 480 -4.72 -42.70 44.82
C ARG A 480 -5.44 -43.17 46.10
N ALA A 481 -6.16 -42.27 46.76
CA ALA A 481 -6.93 -42.59 47.96
C ALA A 481 -8.01 -43.66 47.68
N GLU A 482 -8.70 -43.57 46.55
CA GLU A 482 -9.66 -44.60 46.12
C GLU A 482 -8.99 -45.96 45.89
N LYS A 483 -7.80 -45.97 45.27
CA LYS A 483 -7.04 -47.20 45.05
C LYS A 483 -6.59 -47.83 46.37
N GLU A 484 -6.08 -47.02 47.30
CA GLU A 484 -5.68 -47.48 48.64
C GLU A 484 -6.87 -48.04 49.42
N ALA A 485 -8.04 -47.37 49.35
CA ALA A 485 -9.27 -47.86 49.96
C ALA A 485 -9.72 -49.21 49.35
N ALA A 486 -9.66 -49.35 48.03
CA ALA A 486 -9.99 -50.60 47.34
C ALA A 486 -9.00 -51.73 47.66
N GLU A 487 -7.70 -51.44 47.79
CA GLU A 487 -6.68 -52.40 48.22
C GLU A 487 -6.91 -52.84 49.67
N ALA A 488 -7.25 -51.91 50.57
CA ALA A 488 -7.61 -52.23 51.96
C ALA A 488 -8.88 -53.09 52.05
N GLU A 489 -9.89 -52.80 51.24
CA GLU A 489 -11.11 -53.61 51.18
C GLU A 489 -10.84 -55.04 50.67
N ARG A 490 -10.00 -55.18 49.63
CA ARG A 490 -9.55 -56.49 49.14
C ARG A 490 -8.78 -57.26 50.20
N ALA A 491 -7.83 -56.62 50.89
CA ALA A 491 -7.10 -57.26 51.99
C ALA A 491 -8.05 -57.70 53.11
N ALA A 492 -9.04 -56.88 53.47
CA ALA A 492 -10.06 -57.24 54.45
C ALA A 492 -10.99 -58.38 53.96
N ALA A 493 -11.23 -58.50 52.66
CA ALA A 493 -11.98 -59.62 52.09
C ALA A 493 -11.15 -60.92 52.09
N GLU A 494 -9.87 -60.83 51.78
CA GLU A 494 -8.94 -61.96 51.81
C GLU A 494 -8.75 -62.50 53.23
N THR A 495 -8.61 -61.64 54.24
CA THR A 495 -8.55 -62.08 55.64
C THR A 495 -9.83 -62.77 56.09
N ARG A 496 -11.00 -62.23 55.71
CA ARG A 496 -12.30 -62.88 55.96
C ARG A 496 -12.40 -64.26 55.30
N ARG A 497 -11.93 -64.38 54.05
CA ARG A 497 -11.89 -65.66 53.34
C ARG A 497 -10.95 -66.66 54.01
N ALA A 498 -9.74 -66.23 54.38
CA ALA A 498 -8.78 -67.08 55.07
C ALA A 498 -9.32 -67.57 56.42
N ALA A 499 -9.99 -66.70 57.19
CA ALA A 499 -10.67 -67.08 58.43
C ALA A 499 -11.77 -68.13 58.19
N ALA A 500 -12.59 -67.95 57.13
CA ALA A 500 -13.62 -68.92 56.77
C ALA A 500 -13.03 -70.28 56.34
N GLU A 501 -11.92 -70.29 55.59
CA GLU A 501 -11.22 -71.52 55.20
C GLU A 501 -10.61 -72.26 56.40
N ILE A 502 -10.07 -71.53 57.38
CA ILE A 502 -9.58 -72.11 58.64
C ILE A 502 -10.72 -72.76 59.43
N GLU A 503 -11.86 -72.06 59.57
CA GLU A 503 -13.03 -72.61 60.28
C GLU A 503 -13.58 -73.85 59.56
N GLN A 504 -13.63 -73.84 58.22
CA GLN A 504 -14.04 -75.02 57.45
C GLN A 504 -13.12 -76.21 57.72
N ARG A 505 -11.79 -76.02 57.71
CA ARG A 505 -10.83 -77.09 58.04
C ARG A 505 -10.95 -77.58 59.47
N ALA A 506 -11.26 -76.68 60.42
CA ALA A 506 -11.50 -77.05 61.81
C ALA A 506 -12.73 -77.98 61.91
N VAL A 507 -13.83 -77.64 61.23
CA VAL A 507 -15.03 -78.48 61.16
C VAL A 507 -14.73 -79.84 60.53
N GLU A 508 -14.01 -79.87 59.40
CA GLU A 508 -13.61 -81.12 58.74
C GLU A 508 -12.74 -82.00 59.67
N ALA A 509 -11.81 -81.42 60.42
CA ALA A 509 -10.99 -82.14 61.39
C ALA A 509 -11.80 -82.69 62.58
N GLU A 510 -12.79 -81.93 63.06
CA GLU A 510 -13.71 -82.37 64.11
C GLU A 510 -14.60 -83.53 63.65
N ASP A 511 -15.02 -83.52 62.37
CA ASP A 511 -15.77 -84.61 61.75
C ASP A 511 -14.93 -85.89 61.59
N VAL A 512 -13.67 -85.77 61.14
CA VAL A 512 -12.73 -86.90 61.07
C VAL A 512 -12.48 -87.51 62.46
N ALA A 513 -12.40 -86.68 63.50
CA ALA A 513 -12.20 -87.12 64.88
C ALA A 513 -13.48 -87.67 65.57
N LYS A 514 -14.64 -87.62 64.90
CA LYS A 514 -15.95 -88.11 65.41
C LYS A 514 -16.34 -87.52 66.77
N LEU A 515 -16.04 -86.24 66.99
CA LEU A 515 -16.33 -85.56 68.25
C LEU A 515 -17.83 -85.41 68.50
N LYS A 516 -18.24 -85.53 69.76
CA LYS A 516 -19.62 -85.33 70.20
C LYS A 516 -20.00 -83.84 70.14
N PRO A 517 -21.30 -83.49 70.04
CA PRO A 517 -21.75 -82.10 69.96
C PRO A 517 -21.23 -81.20 71.10
N ARG A 518 -21.14 -81.71 72.33
CA ARG A 518 -20.60 -80.97 73.48
C ARG A 518 -19.11 -80.66 73.32
N GLU A 519 -18.33 -81.62 72.83
CA GLU A 519 -16.87 -81.47 72.63
C GLU A 519 -16.56 -80.46 71.51
N ARG A 520 -17.39 -80.40 70.48
CA ARG A 520 -17.32 -79.38 69.42
C ARG A 520 -17.63 -77.98 69.96
N ALA A 521 -18.66 -77.86 70.80
CA ALA A 521 -19.02 -76.61 71.45
C ALA A 521 -17.87 -76.07 72.33
N VAL A 522 -17.22 -76.93 73.12
CA VAL A 522 -16.06 -76.57 73.95
C VAL A 522 -14.86 -76.13 73.10
N ARG A 523 -14.55 -76.83 72.00
CA ARG A 523 -13.47 -76.44 71.08
C ARG A 523 -13.75 -75.11 70.37
N ARG A 524 -15.00 -74.85 70.01
CA ARG A 524 -15.43 -73.57 69.45
C ARG A 524 -15.25 -72.42 70.46
N VAL A 525 -15.61 -72.64 71.72
CA VAL A 525 -15.34 -71.67 72.79
C VAL A 525 -13.84 -71.49 73.03
N ALA A 526 -13.03 -72.56 72.92
CA ALA A 526 -11.58 -72.45 73.00
C ALA A 526 -10.99 -71.59 71.85
N ARG A 527 -11.53 -71.70 70.63
CA ARG A 527 -11.19 -70.79 69.51
C ARG A 527 -11.58 -69.34 69.80
N MET A 528 -12.76 -69.11 70.37
CA MET A 528 -13.21 -67.75 70.77
C MET A 528 -12.30 -67.15 71.86
N ILE A 529 -11.91 -67.94 72.86
CA ILE A 529 -10.96 -67.50 73.91
C ILE A 529 -9.61 -67.14 73.28
N PHE A 530 -9.11 -67.96 72.36
CA PHE A 530 -7.85 -67.68 71.66
C PHE A 530 -7.93 -66.39 70.82
N ALA A 531 -9.04 -66.18 70.10
CA ALA A 531 -9.30 -64.96 69.34
C ALA A 531 -9.41 -63.70 70.24
N ALA A 532 -9.89 -63.85 71.48
CA ALA A 532 -9.95 -62.78 72.48
C ALA A 532 -8.60 -62.52 73.20
N GLY A 533 -7.50 -63.11 72.72
CA GLY A 533 -6.16 -62.94 73.29
C GLY A 533 -5.75 -64.00 74.31
N GLY A 534 -6.47 -65.11 74.40
CA GLY A 534 -6.12 -66.28 75.21
C GLY A 534 -6.56 -66.22 76.68
N ASP A 535 -7.27 -65.16 77.08
CA ASP A 535 -7.79 -64.98 78.44
C ASP A 535 -9.28 -65.31 78.47
N ALA A 536 -9.65 -66.38 79.19
CA ALA A 536 -11.01 -66.88 79.23
C ALA A 536 -11.98 -65.90 79.89
N ASP A 537 -11.53 -65.08 80.85
CA ASP A 537 -12.39 -64.13 81.57
C ASP A 537 -12.76 -62.92 80.72
N ARG A 538 -12.02 -62.67 79.63
CA ARG A 538 -12.33 -61.61 78.67
C ARG A 538 -13.42 -61.98 77.69
N LEU A 539 -13.80 -63.26 77.60
CA LEU A 539 -14.90 -63.71 76.76
C LEU A 539 -16.23 -63.62 77.52
N PRO A 540 -17.12 -62.68 77.16
CA PRO A 540 -18.42 -62.52 77.80
C PRO A 540 -19.28 -63.77 77.61
N LEU A 541 -20.01 -64.17 78.65
CA LEU A 541 -20.92 -65.32 78.57
C LEU A 541 -22.02 -65.10 77.52
N ALA A 542 -22.46 -63.86 77.31
CA ALA A 542 -23.45 -63.50 76.29
C ALA A 542 -22.98 -63.86 74.87
N ASP A 543 -21.69 -63.70 74.56
CA ASP A 543 -21.12 -64.00 73.24
C ASP A 543 -21.08 -65.52 73.01
N ILE A 544 -20.76 -66.29 74.05
CA ILE A 544 -20.81 -67.76 74.01
C ILE A 544 -22.25 -68.25 73.84
N GLN A 545 -23.21 -67.62 74.54
CA GLN A 545 -24.63 -67.94 74.41
C GLN A 545 -25.15 -67.68 73.00
N HIS A 546 -24.77 -66.54 72.40
CA HIS A 546 -25.15 -66.19 71.05
C HIS A 546 -24.53 -67.13 70.01
N GLU A 547 -23.21 -67.36 70.08
CA GLU A 547 -22.47 -68.18 69.12
C GLU A 547 -22.89 -69.66 69.14
N LEU A 548 -23.15 -70.22 70.32
CA LEU A 548 -23.56 -71.62 70.47
C LEU A 548 -25.09 -71.82 70.53
N ALA A 549 -25.87 -70.74 70.42
CA ALA A 549 -27.33 -70.74 70.58
C ALA A 549 -27.81 -71.43 71.88
N VAL A 550 -27.09 -71.22 72.99
CA VAL A 550 -27.48 -71.77 74.31
C VAL A 550 -28.22 -70.74 75.16
N THR A 551 -29.35 -71.13 75.74
CA THR A 551 -30.24 -70.22 76.47
C THR A 551 -29.83 -70.00 77.93
N SER A 552 -29.03 -70.89 78.51
CA SER A 552 -28.60 -70.83 79.91
C SER A 552 -27.21 -70.21 80.07
N PRO A 553 -27.05 -69.15 80.88
CA PRO A 553 -25.74 -68.60 81.22
C PRO A 553 -24.83 -69.59 81.97
N GLY A 554 -25.42 -70.50 82.75
CA GLY A 554 -24.68 -71.55 83.45
C GLY A 554 -23.98 -72.51 82.48
N THR A 555 -24.68 -72.91 81.41
CA THR A 555 -24.12 -73.79 80.37
C THR A 555 -23.01 -73.09 79.58
N ALA A 556 -23.15 -71.79 79.30
CA ALA A 556 -22.10 -71.01 78.66
C ALA A 556 -20.85 -70.87 79.55
N SER A 557 -21.04 -70.71 80.87
CA SER A 557 -19.95 -70.68 81.85
C SER A 557 -19.22 -72.01 81.95
N GLU A 558 -19.95 -73.13 81.93
CA GLU A 558 -19.36 -74.48 81.88
C GLU A 558 -18.49 -74.66 80.63
N TYR A 559 -18.99 -74.31 79.44
CA TYR A 559 -18.22 -74.42 78.21
C TYR A 559 -16.98 -73.52 78.20
N ARG A 560 -17.04 -72.33 78.81
CA ARG A 560 -15.88 -71.44 78.96
C ARG A 560 -14.81 -72.04 79.85
N GLN A 561 -15.21 -72.68 80.95
CA GLN A 561 -14.29 -73.34 81.87
C GLN A 561 -13.66 -74.58 81.22
N GLU A 562 -14.47 -75.46 80.63
CA GLU A 562 -14.00 -76.66 79.92
C GLU A 562 -13.07 -76.28 78.76
N ALA A 563 -13.33 -75.17 78.07
CA ALA A 563 -12.48 -74.67 76.99
C ALA A 563 -11.14 -74.12 77.48
N ALA A 564 -11.14 -73.40 78.61
CA ALA A 564 -9.90 -72.91 79.23
C ALA A 564 -9.01 -74.07 79.72
N GLU A 565 -9.62 -75.10 80.31
CA GLU A 565 -8.93 -76.34 80.69
C GLU A 565 -8.38 -77.07 79.47
N LEU A 566 -9.13 -77.13 78.37
CA LEU A 566 -8.68 -77.75 77.12
C LEU A 566 -7.46 -77.04 76.53
N LEU A 567 -7.44 -75.70 76.54
CA LEU A 567 -6.28 -74.89 76.12
C LEU A 567 -5.07 -75.12 77.03
N ALA A 568 -5.28 -75.17 78.35
CA ALA A 568 -4.23 -75.47 79.32
C ALA A 568 -3.68 -76.90 79.16
N GLY A 569 -4.51 -77.84 78.71
CA GLY A 569 -4.17 -79.23 78.37
C GLY A 569 -3.37 -79.39 77.07
N GLY A 570 -3.01 -78.30 76.40
CA GLY A 570 -2.15 -78.32 75.21
C GLY A 570 -2.90 -78.35 73.87
N TYR A 571 -4.24 -78.22 73.87
CA TYR A 571 -4.99 -77.98 72.64
C TYR A 571 -4.56 -76.63 72.05
N ARG A 572 -4.16 -76.63 70.78
CA ARG A 572 -3.82 -75.42 70.02
C ARG A 572 -4.87 -75.26 68.93
N PRO A 573 -5.82 -74.33 69.10
CA PRO A 573 -6.94 -74.12 68.17
C PRO A 573 -6.50 -73.72 66.76
#